data_AF-A0A8H5WVM4-F1
#
_entry.id   AF-A0A8H5WVM4-F1
#
_cell.length_a   1.000
_cell.length_b   1.000
_cell.length_c   1.000
_cell.angle_alpha   90.00
_cell.angle_beta   90.00
_cell.angle_gamma   90.00
#
_symmetry.space_group_name_H-M   'P 1'
#
loop_
_entity.id
_entity.type
_entity.pdbx_description
1 polymer ?
#
loop_
_entity_poly.entity_id
_entity_poly.type
_entity_poly.pdbx_seq_one_letter_code
_entity_poly.pdbx_strand_id
1 'polypeptide(L)'
;MDRSSKRQRIDGPDVHTPESLQRSISPPRKRNRKSAEIKSPWHLTWIQDLPERDNKDAVSLRDLIGDPLISECWEFNFLHDIPFLMKAFDPDTRSLVKVHVVHGFWKREDENRIALENAAADFKNVNIHIANMPEMFGTHHSKMMILFRHDDTAQVIIHTANMIPKDWTNMTNGVWKSPLLPKTADVQQFTLSPDDHSIGSGERFKIDLLNYLRSYDKRKITCKPLVDKLMGYDFSSVKAALIASVPGKHNAQDMSETSWGWAALKRCLQHVPCKDYDDSTIAVQVSSIATLGAKDDWLQKTLFQSLSRCKNSSPGRPRFKVVFPTADEIRRSLDGYASGASIHTKIQSSQQAKQLEYLRPLFHHWANDSPSSVELPNDALLQEGGRKRAAPHIKTYIRSNESSIDWGLLTSANISKQAWGEAARPTGEMRIASYEIGVLVWPELLEPGSIMVGTFKTDLPEITQRPDQEEVYLSEVGLRIPYNTPLQRYASDEIPWVASMSHTEPDWAGQCWS
;
A
#
# COMPACT_ATOMS: atom_id res chain seq x y z
N MET A 1 -27.60 -25.45 82.14
CA MET A 1 -28.77 -25.35 83.02
C MET A 1 -29.55 -24.11 82.62
N ASP A 2 -30.86 -24.29 82.58
CA ASP A 2 -31.96 -23.33 82.52
C ASP A 2 -32.08 -22.27 81.41
N ARG A 3 -33.16 -22.52 80.65
CA ARG A 3 -34.02 -21.57 79.96
C ARG A 3 -34.39 -20.40 80.88
N SER A 4 -34.59 -19.22 80.29
CA SER A 4 -35.71 -18.39 80.73
C SER A 4 -36.52 -17.92 79.52
N SER A 5 -37.80 -18.26 79.57
CA SER A 5 -38.86 -17.76 78.69
C SER A 5 -39.24 -16.34 79.08
N LYS A 6 -39.64 -15.50 78.12
CA LYS A 6 -40.81 -14.62 78.30
C LYS A 6 -41.33 -14.01 76.99
N ARG A 7 -42.59 -14.39 76.73
CA ARG A 7 -43.71 -13.78 76.00
C ARG A 7 -43.58 -12.40 75.33
N GLN A 8 -44.03 -12.42 74.07
CA GLN A 8 -45.02 -11.57 73.38
C GLN A 8 -44.86 -10.05 73.34
N ARG A 9 -44.78 -9.55 72.09
CA ARG A 9 -45.54 -8.39 71.61
C ARG A 9 -46.26 -8.77 70.32
N ILE A 10 -47.55 -8.49 70.27
CA ILE A 10 -48.34 -8.34 69.06
C ILE A 10 -48.57 -6.83 68.94
N ASP A 11 -48.33 -6.25 67.76
CA ASP A 11 -49.17 -5.20 67.15
C ASP A 11 -48.58 -4.79 65.79
N GLY A 12 -49.45 -4.69 64.77
CA GLY A 12 -49.22 -3.89 63.56
C GLY A 12 -49.28 -4.64 62.22
N PRO A 13 -50.22 -4.32 61.32
CA PRO A 13 -50.32 -4.93 59.99
C PRO A 13 -49.39 -4.27 58.96
N ASP A 14 -48.90 -5.11 58.05
CA ASP A 14 -48.32 -4.87 56.72
C ASP A 14 -47.83 -3.46 56.37
N VAL A 15 -46.51 -3.27 56.51
CA VAL A 15 -45.78 -2.26 55.73
C VAL A 15 -45.43 -2.89 54.39
N HIS A 16 -46.16 -2.49 53.35
CA HIS A 16 -45.81 -2.76 51.95
C HIS A 16 -44.40 -2.24 51.64
N THR A 17 -43.44 -3.16 51.50
CA THR A 17 -42.18 -2.90 50.82
C THR A 17 -42.46 -2.62 49.34
N PRO A 18 -41.97 -1.52 48.74
CA PRO A 18 -42.15 -1.27 47.31
C PRO A 18 -41.49 -2.37 46.48
N GLU A 19 -42.21 -2.94 45.50
CA GLU A 19 -41.71 -3.97 44.56
C GLU A 19 -40.45 -3.53 43.78
N SER A 20 -40.08 -2.25 43.82
CA SER A 20 -38.90 -1.70 43.15
C SER A 20 -37.55 -2.17 43.72
N LEU A 21 -37.53 -2.86 44.87
CA LEU A 21 -36.29 -3.34 45.51
C LEU A 21 -36.06 -4.86 45.46
N GLN A 22 -36.90 -5.61 44.72
CA GLN A 22 -36.75 -7.07 44.54
C GLN A 22 -36.08 -7.49 43.22
N ARG A 23 -35.59 -6.56 42.40
CA ARG A 23 -34.90 -6.92 41.16
C ARG A 23 -33.44 -7.28 41.43
N SER A 24 -33.09 -8.52 41.13
CA SER A 24 -31.71 -8.97 41.02
C SER A 24 -30.94 -8.05 40.08
N ILE A 25 -29.84 -7.46 40.58
CA ILE A 25 -28.88 -6.72 39.76
C ILE A 25 -28.22 -7.76 38.86
N SER A 26 -28.78 -7.94 37.67
CA SER A 26 -28.14 -8.74 36.64
C SER A 26 -26.82 -8.05 36.27
N PRO A 27 -25.70 -8.79 36.14
CA PRO A 27 -24.48 -8.21 35.59
C PRO A 27 -24.83 -7.56 34.24
N PRO A 28 -24.19 -6.44 33.86
CA PRO A 28 -24.45 -5.82 32.57
C PRO A 28 -24.28 -6.89 31.50
N ARG A 29 -25.33 -7.09 30.67
CA ARG A 29 -25.26 -7.99 29.51
C ARG A 29 -23.96 -7.65 28.77
N LYS A 30 -23.03 -8.61 28.67
CA LYS A 30 -21.91 -8.51 27.74
C LYS A 30 -22.52 -8.13 26.40
N ARG A 31 -22.24 -6.92 25.94
CA ARG A 31 -22.70 -6.44 24.65
C ARG A 31 -22.01 -7.35 23.63
N ASN A 32 -22.70 -8.36 23.12
CA ASN A 32 -22.20 -9.21 22.04
C ASN A 32 -21.82 -8.26 20.90
N ARG A 33 -20.52 -7.97 20.74
CA ARG A 33 -20.01 -7.31 19.55
C ARG A 33 -20.32 -8.28 18.42
N LYS A 34 -21.25 -7.89 17.54
CA LYS A 34 -21.45 -8.61 16.29
C LYS A 34 -20.12 -8.54 15.53
N SER A 35 -19.65 -9.65 14.98
CA SER A 35 -18.56 -9.65 13.99
C SER A 35 -18.90 -8.66 12.89
N ALA A 36 -17.94 -7.81 12.53
CA ALA A 36 -18.08 -6.85 11.45
C ALA A 36 -17.24 -7.30 10.25
N GLU A 37 -17.79 -7.13 9.06
CA GLU A 37 -17.06 -7.23 7.81
C GLU A 37 -16.54 -5.84 7.45
N ILE A 38 -15.23 -5.72 7.30
CA ILE A 38 -14.56 -4.45 7.04
C ILE A 38 -13.94 -4.52 5.65
N LYS A 39 -14.25 -3.52 4.82
CA LYS A 39 -13.70 -3.41 3.46
C LYS A 39 -12.19 -3.31 3.48
N SER A 40 -11.58 -3.68 2.35
CA SER A 40 -10.18 -3.46 2.12
C SER A 40 -9.78 -1.99 2.32
N PRO A 41 -8.62 -1.73 2.96
CA PRO A 41 -8.14 -0.35 3.17
C PRO A 41 -7.67 0.30 1.87
N TRP A 42 -7.51 -0.44 0.77
CA TRP A 42 -7.18 0.08 -0.55
C TRP A 42 -8.10 -0.49 -1.62
N HIS A 43 -8.17 0.22 -2.73
CA HIS A 43 -8.92 -0.14 -3.93
C HIS A 43 -7.96 -0.47 -5.07
N LEU A 44 -8.45 -1.17 -6.09
CA LEU A 44 -7.79 -1.23 -7.39
C LEU A 44 -8.33 -0.12 -8.30
N THR A 45 -7.55 0.28 -9.31
CA THR A 45 -8.06 1.19 -10.34
C THR A 45 -9.12 0.51 -11.21
N TRP A 46 -10.14 1.26 -11.62
CA TRP A 46 -11.10 0.81 -12.63
C TRP A 46 -10.37 0.59 -13.96
N ILE A 47 -10.71 -0.47 -14.69
CA ILE A 47 -10.09 -0.81 -15.97
C ILE A 47 -11.13 -0.86 -17.07
N GLN A 48 -10.85 -0.15 -18.17
CA GLN A 48 -11.80 0.05 -19.25
C GLN A 48 -12.22 -1.24 -19.94
N ASP A 49 -11.26 -2.10 -20.27
CA ASP A 49 -11.52 -3.25 -21.11
C ASP A 49 -11.74 -4.55 -20.29
N LEU A 50 -12.10 -4.40 -19.00
CA LEU A 50 -12.58 -5.49 -18.14
C LEU A 50 -14.10 -5.45 -17.98
N PRO A 51 -14.77 -6.60 -17.75
CA PRO A 51 -16.19 -6.59 -17.46
C PRO A 51 -16.46 -5.94 -16.10
N GLU A 52 -17.60 -5.25 -15.96
CA GLU A 52 -17.93 -4.49 -14.74
C GLU A 52 -17.85 -5.30 -13.44
N ARG A 53 -18.15 -6.60 -13.49
CA ARG A 53 -18.01 -7.51 -12.34
C ARG A 53 -16.59 -7.55 -11.75
N ASP A 54 -15.56 -7.37 -12.60
CA ASP A 54 -14.14 -7.37 -12.19
C ASP A 54 -13.67 -5.95 -11.78
N ASN A 55 -14.51 -4.93 -12.03
CA ASN A 55 -14.35 -3.54 -11.60
C ASN A 55 -15.14 -3.19 -10.34
N LYS A 56 -15.81 -4.15 -9.70
CA LYS A 56 -16.54 -3.89 -8.45
C LYS A 56 -15.60 -3.34 -7.36
N ASP A 57 -16.05 -2.25 -6.73
CA ASP A 57 -15.34 -1.41 -5.76
C ASP A 57 -14.05 -0.74 -6.29
N ALA A 58 -13.74 -0.85 -7.58
CA ALA A 58 -12.59 -0.18 -8.19
C ALA A 58 -12.85 1.32 -8.38
N VAL A 59 -11.78 2.12 -8.51
CA VAL A 59 -11.86 3.58 -8.61
C VAL A 59 -11.17 4.12 -9.86
N SER A 60 -11.80 5.06 -10.55
CA SER A 60 -11.19 5.85 -11.63
C SER A 60 -10.46 7.07 -11.06
N LEU A 61 -9.63 7.75 -11.85
CA LEU A 61 -9.04 9.02 -11.45
C LEU A 61 -10.11 10.07 -11.13
N ARG A 62 -11.21 10.10 -11.89
CA ARG A 62 -12.32 11.02 -11.69
C ARG A 62 -13.04 10.80 -10.35
N ASP A 63 -13.09 9.56 -9.86
CA ASP A 63 -13.65 9.27 -8.53
C ASP A 63 -12.77 9.81 -7.39
N LEU A 64 -11.49 10.10 -7.67
CA LEU A 64 -10.53 10.63 -6.69
C LEU A 64 -10.49 12.15 -6.68
N ILE A 65 -10.54 12.78 -7.87
CA ILE A 65 -10.31 14.24 -8.01
C ILE A 65 -11.42 15.00 -8.73
N GLY A 66 -12.52 14.33 -9.09
CA GLY A 66 -13.65 14.92 -9.80
C GLY A 66 -14.71 15.58 -8.91
N ASP A 67 -14.49 15.66 -7.59
CA ASP A 67 -15.40 16.34 -6.67
C ASP A 67 -15.23 17.88 -6.78
N PRO A 68 -16.30 18.64 -7.07
CA PRO A 68 -16.23 20.10 -7.24
C PRO A 68 -15.78 20.85 -5.98
N LEU A 69 -15.81 20.21 -4.80
CA LEU A 69 -15.33 20.81 -3.55
C LEU A 69 -13.80 20.86 -3.44
N ILE A 70 -13.06 20.22 -4.34
CA ILE A 70 -11.59 20.27 -4.33
C ILE A 70 -11.14 21.69 -4.69
N SER A 71 -10.38 22.30 -3.79
CA SER A 71 -9.87 23.67 -3.92
C SER A 71 -8.40 23.71 -4.32
N GLU A 72 -7.62 22.71 -3.91
CA GLU A 72 -6.19 22.61 -4.20
C GLU A 72 -5.78 21.14 -4.25
N CYS A 73 -4.94 20.78 -5.21
CA CYS A 73 -4.42 19.43 -5.41
C CYS A 73 -2.89 19.49 -5.57
N TRP A 74 -2.18 18.78 -4.69
CA TRP A 74 -0.75 18.51 -4.84
C TRP A 74 -0.57 17.08 -5.35
N GLU A 75 -0.14 16.95 -6.59
CA GLU A 75 0.07 15.68 -7.30
C GLU A 75 1.57 15.42 -7.41
N PHE A 76 2.02 14.32 -6.83
CA PHE A 76 3.40 13.85 -6.85
C PHE A 76 3.46 12.63 -7.76
N ASN A 77 4.25 12.68 -8.84
CA ASN A 77 4.38 11.54 -9.74
C ASN A 77 5.75 11.42 -10.42
N PHE A 78 5.93 10.33 -11.16
CA PHE A 78 7.06 10.14 -12.06
C PHE A 78 6.75 10.69 -13.46
N LEU A 79 5.69 10.19 -14.11
CA LEU A 79 5.24 10.68 -15.42
C LEU A 79 3.91 11.45 -15.29
N HIS A 80 3.75 12.46 -16.14
CA HIS A 80 2.61 13.38 -16.10
C HIS A 80 2.14 13.71 -17.51
N ASP A 81 0.83 13.69 -17.70
CA ASP A 81 0.10 14.27 -18.81
C ASP A 81 -0.84 15.33 -18.21
N ILE A 82 -0.50 16.62 -18.38
CA ILE A 82 -1.23 17.73 -17.77
C ILE A 82 -2.66 17.83 -18.30
N PRO A 83 -2.92 17.80 -19.62
CA PRO A 83 -4.28 17.76 -20.14
C PRO A 83 -5.12 16.60 -19.58
N PHE A 84 -4.53 15.39 -19.47
CA PHE A 84 -5.20 14.24 -18.87
C PHE A 84 -5.58 14.49 -17.41
N LEU A 85 -4.63 14.96 -16.58
CA LEU A 85 -4.87 15.32 -15.18
C LEU A 85 -5.99 16.38 -15.07
N MET A 86 -5.89 17.46 -15.86
CA MET A 86 -6.84 18.56 -15.82
C MET A 86 -8.24 18.17 -16.30
N LYS A 87 -8.37 17.17 -17.17
CA LYS A 87 -9.64 16.62 -17.64
C LYS A 87 -10.37 15.79 -16.56
N ALA A 88 -9.65 15.29 -15.57
CA ALA A 88 -10.24 14.46 -14.50
C ALA A 88 -10.89 15.28 -13.37
N PHE A 89 -10.54 16.55 -13.21
CA PHE A 89 -11.27 17.47 -12.33
C PHE A 89 -12.68 17.78 -12.86
N ASP A 90 -13.55 18.25 -11.96
CA ASP A 90 -14.89 18.68 -12.33
C ASP A 90 -14.85 19.81 -13.40
N PRO A 91 -15.63 19.71 -14.51
CA PRO A 91 -15.56 20.68 -15.60
C PRO A 91 -15.86 22.13 -15.20
N ASP A 92 -16.70 22.34 -14.17
CA ASP A 92 -17.17 23.66 -13.75
C ASP A 92 -16.17 24.32 -12.78
N THR A 93 -15.43 23.52 -11.99
CA THR A 93 -14.48 24.04 -11.01
C THR A 93 -13.00 23.86 -11.39
N ARG A 94 -12.67 23.06 -12.42
CA ARG A 94 -11.28 22.73 -12.82
C ARG A 94 -10.34 23.92 -12.96
N SER A 95 -10.82 25.08 -13.40
CA SER A 95 -10.00 26.29 -13.57
C SER A 95 -9.76 27.06 -12.26
N LEU A 96 -10.53 26.74 -11.22
CA LEU A 96 -10.44 27.33 -9.87
C LEU A 96 -9.55 26.50 -8.95
N VAL A 97 -9.41 25.19 -9.21
CA VAL A 97 -8.54 24.31 -8.43
C VAL A 97 -7.09 24.77 -8.56
N LYS A 98 -6.41 25.01 -7.44
CA LYS A 98 -4.97 25.26 -7.45
C LYS A 98 -4.22 23.95 -7.59
N VAL A 99 -3.60 23.70 -8.73
CA VAL A 99 -2.91 22.44 -9.02
C VAL A 99 -1.41 22.62 -8.88
N HIS A 100 -0.77 21.70 -8.15
CA HIS A 100 0.66 21.64 -7.92
C HIS A 100 1.17 20.28 -8.37
N VAL A 101 2.06 20.26 -9.36
CA VAL A 101 2.64 19.03 -9.91
C VAL A 101 4.10 18.93 -9.48
N VAL A 102 4.44 17.89 -8.72
CA VAL A 102 5.77 17.63 -8.18
C VAL A 102 6.43 16.47 -8.93
N HIS A 103 7.52 16.76 -9.63
CA HIS A 103 8.20 15.80 -10.50
C HIS A 103 9.73 15.77 -10.31
N GLY A 104 10.37 14.71 -10.79
CA GLY A 104 11.82 14.47 -10.63
C GLY A 104 12.71 14.88 -11.79
N PHE A 105 12.18 15.50 -12.86
CA PHE A 105 12.98 15.89 -14.03
C PHE A 105 13.84 17.12 -13.72
N TRP A 106 14.99 16.89 -13.08
CA TRP A 106 15.82 17.95 -12.51
C TRP A 106 16.78 18.60 -13.52
N LYS A 107 17.14 17.90 -14.60
CA LYS A 107 17.95 18.45 -15.70
C LYS A 107 17.13 19.43 -16.51
N ARG A 108 17.73 20.53 -16.98
CA ARG A 108 17.00 21.58 -17.72
C ARG A 108 16.71 21.16 -19.16
N GLU A 109 17.63 20.41 -19.73
CA GLU A 109 17.63 19.87 -21.07
C GLU A 109 16.86 18.53 -21.21
N ASP A 110 16.22 18.05 -20.13
CA ASP A 110 15.38 16.85 -20.19
C ASP A 110 14.14 17.12 -21.04
N GLU A 111 13.95 16.37 -22.11
CA GLU A 111 12.81 16.52 -23.03
C GLU A 111 11.47 16.36 -22.31
N ASN A 112 11.38 15.46 -21.31
CA ASN A 112 10.16 15.28 -20.53
C ASN A 112 9.85 16.50 -19.67
N ARG A 113 10.88 17.17 -19.15
CA ARG A 113 10.71 18.42 -18.42
C ARG A 113 10.17 19.52 -19.34
N ILE A 114 10.78 19.69 -20.51
CA ILE A 114 10.38 20.72 -21.47
C ILE A 114 8.93 20.48 -21.91
N ALA A 115 8.58 19.23 -22.24
CA ALA A 115 7.22 18.86 -22.61
C ALA A 115 6.22 19.14 -21.47
N LEU A 116 6.59 18.81 -20.23
CA LEU A 116 5.76 19.06 -19.05
C LEU A 116 5.54 20.56 -18.80
N GLU A 117 6.60 21.37 -18.84
CA GLU A 117 6.52 22.82 -18.63
C GLU A 117 5.69 23.49 -19.74
N ASN A 118 5.83 23.05 -21.00
CA ASN A 118 5.02 23.55 -22.12
C ASN A 118 3.54 23.19 -21.95
N ALA A 119 3.21 21.93 -21.63
CA ALA A 119 1.82 21.51 -21.40
C ALA A 119 1.18 22.23 -20.21
N ALA A 120 1.95 22.54 -19.17
CA ALA A 120 1.47 23.29 -18.01
C ALA A 120 1.17 24.76 -18.34
N ALA A 121 1.86 25.37 -19.31
CA ALA A 121 1.67 26.77 -19.70
C ALA A 121 0.25 27.06 -20.23
N ASP A 122 -0.44 26.05 -20.74
CA ASP A 122 -1.84 26.15 -21.20
C ASP A 122 -2.84 26.29 -20.04
N PHE A 123 -2.41 26.04 -18.80
CA PHE A 123 -3.26 26.05 -17.59
C PHE A 123 -2.74 27.03 -16.54
N LYS A 124 -3.39 28.19 -16.41
CA LYS A 124 -2.98 29.27 -15.49
C LYS A 124 -2.97 28.87 -14.01
N ASN A 125 -3.71 27.83 -13.65
CA ASN A 125 -3.85 27.34 -12.27
C ASN A 125 -2.94 26.14 -11.96
N VAL A 126 -2.09 25.70 -12.90
CA VAL A 126 -1.12 24.62 -12.71
C VAL A 126 0.26 25.20 -12.37
N ASN A 127 0.88 24.67 -11.32
CA ASN A 127 2.19 25.08 -10.84
C ASN A 127 3.13 23.86 -10.85
N ILE A 128 4.28 23.98 -11.50
CA ILE A 128 5.27 22.91 -11.61
C ILE A 128 6.37 23.06 -10.56
N HIS A 129 6.70 21.95 -9.89
CA HIS A 129 7.69 21.86 -8.83
C HIS A 129 8.68 20.74 -9.09
N ILE A 130 9.96 21.05 -8.96
CA ILE A 130 11.04 20.08 -9.19
C ILE A 130 11.54 19.54 -7.84
N ALA A 131 11.40 18.24 -7.64
CA ALA A 131 11.95 17.54 -6.49
C ALA A 131 13.49 17.57 -6.51
N ASN A 132 14.11 17.72 -5.33
CA ASN A 132 15.56 17.67 -5.23
C ASN A 132 16.08 16.23 -5.43
N MET A 133 16.78 15.97 -6.52
CA MET A 133 17.32 14.64 -6.87
C MET A 133 18.85 14.60 -6.73
N PRO A 134 19.42 14.48 -5.51
CA PRO A 134 20.86 14.56 -5.30
C PRO A 134 21.62 13.28 -5.68
N GLU A 135 20.94 12.14 -5.80
CA GLU A 135 21.58 10.85 -5.99
C GLU A 135 21.55 10.41 -7.46
N MET A 136 22.71 10.01 -8.00
CA MET A 136 22.77 9.46 -9.35
C MET A 136 21.91 8.20 -9.47
N PHE A 137 21.22 8.07 -10.60
CA PHE A 137 20.29 6.97 -10.91
C PHE A 137 19.08 6.89 -9.95
N GLY A 138 18.85 7.92 -9.15
CA GLY A 138 17.63 8.08 -8.36
C GLY A 138 16.46 8.56 -9.21
N THR A 139 15.25 8.22 -8.79
CA THR A 139 14.00 8.66 -9.43
C THR A 139 13.05 9.28 -8.40
N HIS A 140 12.27 10.29 -8.80
CA HIS A 140 11.08 10.68 -8.05
C HIS A 140 9.96 9.73 -8.44
N HIS A 141 9.71 8.71 -7.63
CA HIS A 141 8.84 7.60 -8.00
C HIS A 141 7.56 7.51 -7.16
N SER A 142 7.47 8.35 -6.13
CA SER A 142 6.27 8.59 -5.34
C SER A 142 5.08 8.98 -6.19
N LYS A 143 3.91 8.46 -5.78
CA LYS A 143 2.62 8.59 -6.43
C LYS A 143 1.59 8.91 -5.36
N MET A 144 1.37 10.19 -5.17
CA MET A 144 0.57 10.70 -4.06
C MET A 144 -0.19 11.95 -4.48
N MET A 145 -1.44 12.06 -4.05
CA MET A 145 -2.22 13.29 -4.12
C MET A 145 -2.54 13.77 -2.71
N ILE A 146 -2.36 15.07 -2.46
CA ILE A 146 -2.87 15.73 -1.25
C ILE A 146 -3.89 16.77 -1.69
N LEU A 147 -5.14 16.55 -1.29
CA LEU A 147 -6.28 17.37 -1.67
C LEU A 147 -6.68 18.25 -0.49
N PHE A 148 -6.98 19.52 -0.77
CA PHE A 148 -7.65 20.42 0.17
C PHE A 148 -9.00 20.83 -0.41
N ARG A 149 -10.02 20.89 0.43
CA ARG A 149 -11.40 21.07 0.01
C ARG A 149 -12.03 22.32 0.62
N HIS A 150 -13.07 22.82 -0.04
CA HIS A 150 -13.84 23.98 0.39
C HIS A 150 -14.67 23.73 1.66
N ASP A 151 -14.89 22.47 2.03
CA ASP A 151 -15.58 22.04 3.26
C ASP A 151 -14.64 21.94 4.48
N ASP A 152 -13.47 22.59 4.42
CA ASP A 152 -12.42 22.57 5.46
C ASP A 152 -11.94 21.14 5.79
N THR A 153 -11.88 20.27 4.79
CA THR A 153 -11.23 18.96 4.91
C THR A 153 -10.04 18.82 3.97
N ALA A 154 -9.10 17.94 4.34
CA ALA A 154 -8.01 17.49 3.49
C ALA A 154 -8.11 15.97 3.27
N GLN A 155 -7.42 15.46 2.26
CA GLN A 155 -7.30 14.01 2.04
C GLN A 155 -5.95 13.67 1.46
N VAL A 156 -5.35 12.58 1.93
CA VAL A 156 -4.11 12.01 1.39
C VAL A 156 -4.47 10.77 0.60
N ILE A 157 -4.00 10.69 -0.63
CA ILE A 157 -4.19 9.53 -1.52
C ILE A 157 -2.81 9.04 -1.92
N ILE A 158 -2.50 7.76 -1.68
CA ILE A 158 -1.25 7.13 -2.10
C ILE A 158 -1.62 6.02 -3.10
N HIS A 159 -1.03 6.05 -4.30
CA HIS A 159 -1.39 5.15 -5.38
C HIS A 159 -0.16 4.63 -6.14
N THR A 160 -0.37 3.82 -7.18
CA THR A 160 0.73 3.24 -7.97
C THR A 160 0.74 3.63 -9.44
N ALA A 161 -0.31 4.28 -9.94
CA ALA A 161 -0.42 4.75 -11.32
C ALA A 161 0.41 6.02 -11.57
N ASN A 162 1.12 6.07 -12.70
CA ASN A 162 1.60 7.33 -13.26
C ASN A 162 0.42 8.21 -13.68
N MET A 163 0.60 9.54 -13.73
CA MET A 163 -0.46 10.47 -14.12
C MET A 163 -0.56 10.59 -15.64
N ILE A 164 -0.78 9.46 -16.32
CA ILE A 164 -0.90 9.34 -17.78
C ILE A 164 -2.05 8.39 -18.14
N PRO A 165 -2.70 8.53 -19.31
CA PRO A 165 -3.84 7.68 -19.69
C PRO A 165 -3.57 6.17 -19.54
N LYS A 166 -2.43 5.70 -20.05
CA LYS A 166 -2.05 4.28 -20.05
C LYS A 166 -2.22 3.60 -18.69
N ASP A 167 -1.72 4.23 -17.63
CA ASP A 167 -1.73 3.65 -16.28
C ASP A 167 -3.13 3.64 -15.64
N TRP A 168 -4.04 4.51 -16.11
CA TRP A 168 -5.42 4.61 -15.61
C TRP A 168 -6.46 3.94 -16.51
N THR A 169 -6.07 3.46 -17.70
CA THR A 169 -6.99 2.78 -18.64
C THR A 169 -6.99 1.27 -18.44
N ASN A 170 -5.88 0.58 -18.71
CA ASN A 170 -5.84 -0.89 -18.80
C ASN A 170 -4.77 -1.58 -17.93
N MET A 171 -4.02 -0.80 -17.14
CA MET A 171 -3.05 -1.36 -16.20
C MET A 171 -3.64 -1.57 -14.81
N THR A 172 -3.18 -2.63 -14.12
CA THR A 172 -3.56 -2.86 -12.73
C THR A 172 -2.75 -1.95 -11.81
N ASN A 173 -3.43 -1.00 -11.16
CA ASN A 173 -2.88 -0.11 -10.15
C ASN A 173 -3.70 -0.18 -8.85
N GLY A 174 -3.10 0.26 -7.74
CA GLY A 174 -3.74 0.32 -6.42
C GLY A 174 -3.84 1.75 -5.91
N VAL A 175 -4.85 2.01 -5.07
CA VAL A 175 -5.14 3.31 -4.47
C VAL A 175 -5.52 3.13 -3.00
N TRP A 176 -4.75 3.73 -2.10
CA TRP A 176 -5.16 3.95 -0.72
C TRP A 176 -5.61 5.39 -0.54
N LYS A 177 -6.75 5.59 0.15
CA LYS A 177 -7.28 6.90 0.52
C LYS A 177 -7.31 7.01 2.04
N SER A 178 -6.78 8.11 2.59
CA SER A 178 -7.10 8.46 3.96
C SER A 178 -8.61 8.76 4.10
N PRO A 179 -9.17 8.70 5.32
CA PRO A 179 -10.41 9.40 5.62
C PRO A 179 -10.29 10.90 5.27
N LEU A 180 -11.42 11.59 5.18
CA LEU A 180 -11.41 13.06 5.15
C LEU A 180 -10.87 13.55 6.50
N LEU A 181 -9.86 14.40 6.42
CA LEU A 181 -9.11 14.94 7.54
C LEU A 181 -9.69 16.32 7.86
N PRO A 182 -10.39 16.52 8.99
CA PRO A 182 -10.99 17.82 9.28
C PRO A 182 -9.90 18.83 9.66
N LYS A 183 -10.10 20.09 9.29
CA LYS A 183 -9.26 21.19 9.75
C LYS A 183 -9.43 21.37 11.25
N THR A 184 -8.33 21.61 11.96
CA THR A 184 -8.31 21.86 13.40
C THR A 184 -7.89 23.29 13.68
N ALA A 185 -8.50 23.90 14.70
CA ALA A 185 -8.08 25.20 15.23
C ALA A 185 -6.81 25.09 16.09
N ASP A 186 -6.61 23.92 16.71
CA ASP A 186 -5.41 23.62 17.47
C ASP A 186 -4.30 23.16 16.53
N VAL A 187 -3.54 24.12 16.01
CA VAL A 187 -2.25 23.83 15.38
C VAL A 187 -1.30 23.38 16.48
N GLN A 188 -1.37 22.10 16.85
CA GLN A 188 -0.36 21.51 17.72
C GLN A 188 1.01 21.80 17.11
N GLN A 189 1.89 22.43 17.88
CA GLN A 189 3.29 22.55 17.47
C GLN A 189 3.84 21.13 17.39
N PHE A 190 3.98 20.60 16.18
CA PHE A 190 4.59 19.29 15.90
C PHE A 190 6.10 19.38 16.12
N THR A 191 6.50 19.48 17.39
CA THR A 191 7.87 19.28 17.88
C THR A 191 7.97 18.00 18.71
N LEU A 192 7.14 17.00 18.42
CA LEU A 192 7.13 15.72 19.10
C LEU A 192 8.00 14.71 18.36
N SER A 193 8.71 13.88 19.13
CA SER A 193 9.49 12.79 18.58
C SER A 193 8.53 11.78 17.94
N PRO A 194 8.87 11.16 16.79
CA PRO A 194 8.08 10.06 16.26
C PRO A 194 7.81 8.95 17.30
N ASP A 195 8.73 8.74 18.25
CA ASP A 195 8.60 7.73 19.30
C ASP A 195 7.53 8.03 20.36
N ASP A 196 7.03 9.26 20.43
CA ASP A 196 5.96 9.64 21.37
C ASP A 196 4.59 9.08 20.91
N HIS A 197 4.49 8.59 19.68
CA HIS A 197 3.26 8.10 19.07
C HIS A 197 3.40 6.66 18.58
N SER A 198 2.35 5.86 18.78
CA SER A 198 2.34 4.45 18.37
C SER A 198 2.41 4.31 16.85
N ILE A 199 3.16 3.32 16.37
CA ILE A 199 3.23 3.01 14.93
C ILE A 199 1.83 2.63 14.42
N GLY A 200 1.43 3.23 13.30
CA GLY A 200 0.11 3.07 12.68
C GLY A 200 -0.92 4.11 13.12
N SER A 201 -0.67 4.86 14.21
CA SER A 201 -1.55 5.97 14.61
C SER A 201 -1.53 7.11 13.58
N GLY A 202 -2.61 7.88 13.56
CA GLY A 202 -2.75 9.03 12.69
C GLY A 202 -1.74 10.15 12.97
N GLU A 203 -1.42 10.37 14.24
CA GLU A 203 -0.40 11.33 14.68
C GLU A 203 0.98 10.92 14.18
N ARG A 204 1.33 9.63 14.32
CA ARG A 204 2.58 9.09 13.78
C ARG A 204 2.65 9.22 12.26
N PHE A 205 1.57 8.85 11.56
CA PHE A 205 1.47 9.01 10.11
C PHE A 205 1.67 10.47 9.69
N LYS A 206 1.05 11.42 10.40
CA LYS A 206 1.20 12.85 10.13
C LYS A 206 2.64 13.31 10.32
N ILE A 207 3.30 12.94 11.42
CA ILE A 207 4.72 13.29 11.67
C ILE A 207 5.59 12.78 10.52
N ASP A 208 5.46 11.49 10.18
CA ASP A 208 6.27 10.86 9.16
C ASP A 208 5.99 11.47 7.77
N LEU A 209 4.74 11.82 7.44
CA LEU A 209 4.38 12.49 6.19
C LEU A 209 4.93 13.92 6.13
N LEU A 210 4.83 14.71 7.20
CA LEU A 210 5.37 16.06 7.23
C LEU A 210 6.90 16.04 7.10
N ASN A 211 7.58 15.10 7.75
CA ASN A 211 9.03 14.91 7.61
C ASN A 211 9.41 14.47 6.19
N TYR A 212 8.59 13.61 5.58
CA TYR A 212 8.74 13.21 4.18
C TYR A 212 8.66 14.42 3.24
N LEU A 213 7.63 15.26 3.39
CA LEU A 213 7.44 16.47 2.60
C LEU A 213 8.55 17.51 2.82
N ARG A 214 8.98 17.73 4.06
CA ARG A 214 10.11 18.63 4.39
C ARG A 214 11.41 18.20 3.72
N SER A 215 11.57 16.90 3.42
CA SER A 215 12.77 16.42 2.73
C SER A 215 12.93 16.93 1.29
N TYR A 216 11.85 17.43 0.67
CA TYR A 216 11.89 18.10 -0.64
C TYR A 216 12.54 19.48 -0.57
N ASP A 217 12.52 20.11 0.61
CA ASP A 217 12.94 21.49 0.81
C ASP A 217 14.46 21.64 1.04
N LYS A 218 15.23 20.54 1.04
CA LYS A 218 16.67 20.51 1.36
C LYS A 218 17.52 21.49 0.55
N ARG A 219 17.13 21.81 -0.70
CA ARG A 219 17.88 22.70 -1.60
C ARG A 219 17.12 23.99 -1.92
N LYS A 220 15.82 23.88 -2.16
CA LYS A 220 14.91 24.98 -2.50
C LYS A 220 13.59 24.69 -1.82
N ILE A 221 12.93 25.73 -1.32
CA ILE A 221 11.58 25.63 -0.79
C ILE A 221 10.62 25.21 -1.92
N THR A 222 10.01 24.04 -1.74
CA THR A 222 9.08 23.38 -2.67
C THR A 222 7.79 22.98 -1.94
N CYS A 223 7.91 22.13 -0.90
CA CYS A 223 6.78 21.58 -0.16
C CYS A 223 6.47 22.35 1.13
N LYS A 224 7.29 23.32 1.56
CA LYS A 224 6.98 24.11 2.77
C LYS A 224 5.55 24.68 2.82
N PRO A 225 5.00 25.30 1.74
CA PRO A 225 3.62 25.79 1.78
C PRO A 225 2.59 24.68 2.03
N LEU A 226 2.82 23.50 1.44
CA LEU A 226 2.01 22.32 1.66
C LEU A 226 2.12 21.83 3.12
N VAL A 227 3.34 21.73 3.65
CA VAL A 227 3.62 21.34 5.04
C VAL A 227 2.91 22.28 6.02
N ASP A 228 3.10 23.58 5.85
CA ASP A 228 2.52 24.61 6.73
C ASP A 228 0.98 24.54 6.73
N LYS A 229 0.36 24.28 5.56
CA LYS A 229 -1.09 24.11 5.44
C LYS A 229 -1.56 22.79 6.05
N LEU A 230 -0.88 21.68 5.77
CA LEU A 230 -1.26 20.33 6.22
C LEU A 230 -1.13 20.15 7.74
N MET A 231 -0.26 20.93 8.39
CA MET A 231 -0.16 20.98 9.86
C MET A 231 -1.51 21.33 10.53
N GLY A 232 -2.37 22.10 9.87
CA GLY A 232 -3.69 22.50 10.38
C GLY A 232 -4.80 21.46 10.23
N TYR A 233 -4.51 20.21 9.88
CA TYR A 233 -5.52 19.16 9.70
C TYR A 233 -5.34 18.00 10.68
N ASP A 234 -6.43 17.45 11.20
CA ASP A 234 -6.42 16.31 12.12
C ASP A 234 -6.28 14.98 11.37
N PHE A 235 -5.32 14.17 11.78
CA PHE A 235 -5.03 12.85 11.22
C PHE A 235 -5.49 11.71 12.11
N SER A 236 -6.07 11.96 13.29
CA SER A 236 -6.44 10.95 14.30
C SER A 236 -7.25 9.76 13.76
N SER A 237 -8.01 9.95 12.68
CA SER A 237 -8.82 8.91 12.02
C SER A 237 -8.00 7.97 11.11
N VAL A 238 -6.77 8.33 10.77
CA VAL A 238 -5.88 7.52 9.93
C VAL A 238 -5.42 6.28 10.67
N LYS A 239 -5.58 5.13 10.02
CA LYS A 239 -5.21 3.80 10.51
C LYS A 239 -4.25 3.15 9.50
N ALA A 240 -3.04 3.69 9.38
CA ALA A 240 -2.01 3.20 8.47
C ALA A 240 -0.62 3.63 8.97
N ALA A 241 0.42 2.86 8.65
CA ALA A 241 1.81 3.29 8.82
C ALA A 241 2.40 3.76 7.48
N LEU A 242 3.04 4.93 7.45
CA LEU A 242 3.73 5.44 6.27
C LEU A 242 5.06 4.71 6.09
N ILE A 243 5.27 4.08 4.93
CA ILE A 243 6.56 3.51 4.55
C ILE A 243 7.05 4.27 3.31
N ALA A 244 8.07 5.10 3.48
CA ALA A 244 8.58 5.97 2.43
C ALA A 244 10.10 5.92 2.32
N SER A 245 10.61 6.41 1.20
CA SER A 245 12.04 6.50 0.91
C SER A 245 12.40 7.91 0.47
N VAL A 246 13.51 8.43 0.98
CA VAL A 246 14.01 9.77 0.71
C VAL A 246 15.46 9.66 0.22
N PRO A 247 15.86 10.29 -0.89
CA PRO A 247 17.24 10.28 -1.34
C PRO A 247 18.22 10.86 -0.30
N GLY A 248 19.35 10.17 -0.14
CA GLY A 248 20.44 10.58 0.74
C GLY A 248 20.98 9.44 1.59
N LYS A 249 21.79 9.83 2.58
CA LYS A 249 22.38 8.95 3.59
C LYS A 249 21.54 9.00 4.86
N HIS A 250 21.27 7.84 5.42
CA HIS A 250 20.42 7.65 6.60
C HIS A 250 21.10 6.72 7.58
N ASN A 251 20.92 6.93 8.87
CA ASN A 251 21.35 5.99 9.88
C ASN A 251 20.23 4.98 10.16
N ALA A 252 20.40 3.72 9.75
CA ALA A 252 19.40 2.67 9.93
C ALA A 252 19.25 2.21 11.39
N GLN A 253 20.13 2.66 12.30
CA GLN A 253 20.09 2.37 13.72
C GLN A 253 19.50 3.51 14.55
N ASP A 254 19.32 4.70 13.95
CA ASP A 254 18.72 5.84 14.62
C ASP A 254 17.20 5.67 14.69
N MET A 255 16.70 5.71 15.92
CA MET A 255 15.27 5.56 16.21
C MET A 255 14.62 6.91 16.53
N SER A 256 15.42 7.96 16.82
CA SER A 256 14.91 9.26 17.26
C SER A 256 14.23 10.08 16.17
N GLU A 257 14.54 9.78 14.91
CA GLU A 257 13.94 10.43 13.74
C GLU A 257 13.03 9.49 12.94
N THR A 258 12.29 10.06 11.98
CA THR A 258 11.57 9.29 10.98
C THR A 258 12.57 8.49 10.14
N SER A 259 12.45 7.16 10.16
CA SER A 259 13.29 6.26 9.36
C SER A 259 12.75 6.14 7.93
N TRP A 260 13.59 5.71 6.98
CA TRP A 260 13.23 5.55 5.57
C TRP A 260 13.63 4.18 4.99
N GLY A 261 13.07 3.81 3.85
CA GLY A 261 13.41 2.59 3.11
C GLY A 261 13.18 1.31 3.92
N TRP A 262 14.07 0.32 3.77
CA TRP A 262 13.92 -0.96 4.46
C TRP A 262 14.03 -0.81 5.99
N ALA A 263 14.70 0.23 6.49
CA ALA A 263 14.81 0.48 7.93
C ALA A 263 13.46 0.90 8.54
N ALA A 264 12.71 1.77 7.86
CA ALA A 264 11.34 2.14 8.25
C ALA A 264 10.41 0.94 8.30
N LEU A 265 10.46 0.13 7.23
CA LEU A 265 9.68 -1.10 7.13
C LEU A 265 10.02 -2.07 8.27
N LYS A 266 11.30 -2.34 8.50
CA LYS A 266 11.78 -3.22 9.57
C LYS A 266 11.27 -2.75 10.94
N ARG A 267 11.38 -1.45 11.23
CA ARG A 267 10.95 -0.83 12.49
C ARG A 267 9.44 -0.97 12.69
N CYS A 268 8.64 -0.75 11.65
CA CYS A 268 7.20 -0.93 11.72
C CYS A 268 6.84 -2.39 11.97
N LEU A 269 7.42 -3.31 11.21
CA LEU A 269 7.11 -4.74 11.30
C LEU A 269 7.49 -5.35 12.66
N GLN A 270 8.48 -4.80 13.38
CA GLN A 270 8.77 -5.21 14.78
C GLN A 270 7.59 -5.00 15.75
N HIS A 271 6.55 -4.27 15.35
CA HIS A 271 5.35 -4.02 16.15
C HIS A 271 4.12 -4.78 15.65
N VAL A 272 4.22 -5.43 14.48
CA VAL A 272 3.11 -6.16 13.86
C VAL A 272 3.10 -7.61 14.35
N PRO A 273 2.02 -8.08 14.99
CA PRO A 273 1.87 -9.49 15.34
C PRO A 273 1.79 -10.34 14.07
N CYS A 274 2.43 -11.52 14.09
CA CYS A 274 2.27 -12.51 13.02
C CYS A 274 1.95 -13.86 13.64
N LYS A 275 1.18 -14.69 12.93
CA LYS A 275 0.89 -16.07 13.37
C LYS A 275 2.07 -17.01 13.07
N ASP A 276 2.20 -18.08 13.87
CA ASP A 276 3.23 -19.11 13.75
C ASP A 276 2.99 -20.07 12.56
N TYR A 277 3.96 -20.82 12.00
CA TYR A 277 5.04 -20.36 11.11
C TYR A 277 5.31 -21.29 9.90
N ASP A 278 4.92 -22.56 9.93
CA ASP A 278 5.46 -23.55 8.97
C ASP A 278 5.06 -23.30 7.51
N ASP A 279 3.97 -22.55 7.26
CA ASP A 279 3.48 -22.27 5.90
C ASP A 279 3.37 -20.79 5.51
N SER A 280 3.88 -19.88 6.35
CA SER A 280 3.80 -18.44 6.07
C SER A 280 4.55 -18.05 4.79
N THR A 281 4.00 -17.09 4.05
CA THR A 281 4.51 -16.64 2.75
C THR A 281 4.50 -15.11 2.69
N ILE A 282 5.57 -14.55 2.15
CA ILE A 282 5.63 -13.15 1.72
C ILE A 282 5.60 -13.13 0.20
N ALA A 283 4.48 -12.69 -0.35
CA ALA A 283 4.29 -12.48 -1.78
C ALA A 283 4.60 -11.02 -2.12
N VAL A 284 5.54 -10.82 -3.03
CA VAL A 284 5.97 -9.51 -3.53
C VAL A 284 5.59 -9.42 -5.00
N GLN A 285 4.62 -8.59 -5.30
CA GLN A 285 4.28 -8.23 -6.67
C GLN A 285 4.90 -6.86 -6.96
N VAL A 286 5.67 -6.76 -8.05
CA VAL A 286 6.28 -5.51 -8.53
C VAL A 286 6.24 -5.43 -10.05
N SER A 287 6.42 -4.23 -10.61
CA SER A 287 6.57 -4.03 -12.07
C SER A 287 8.00 -3.82 -12.51
N SER A 288 8.95 -3.68 -11.58
CA SER A 288 10.37 -3.60 -11.92
C SER A 288 11.27 -4.32 -10.90
N ILE A 289 12.35 -4.90 -11.42
CA ILE A 289 13.44 -5.48 -10.63
C ILE A 289 14.77 -4.92 -11.17
N ALA A 290 15.47 -4.17 -10.32
CA ALA A 290 16.76 -3.59 -10.67
C ALA A 290 17.87 -4.65 -10.68
N THR A 291 19.07 -4.27 -11.12
CA THR A 291 20.27 -5.11 -10.93
C THR A 291 20.72 -5.05 -9.46
N LEU A 292 20.53 -6.14 -8.73
CA LEU A 292 20.78 -6.30 -7.31
C LEU A 292 22.19 -6.83 -7.01
N GLY A 293 22.76 -7.59 -7.94
CA GLY A 293 24.08 -8.20 -7.77
C GLY A 293 24.13 -9.62 -8.31
N ALA A 294 25.34 -10.14 -8.50
CA ALA A 294 25.56 -11.53 -8.90
C ALA A 294 25.27 -12.54 -7.77
N LYS A 295 25.07 -12.06 -6.55
CA LYS A 295 24.67 -12.84 -5.36
C LYS A 295 23.40 -12.24 -4.79
N ASP A 296 22.67 -13.05 -4.03
CA ASP A 296 21.40 -12.70 -3.41
C ASP A 296 21.55 -11.97 -2.06
N ASP A 297 22.78 -11.64 -1.64
CA ASP A 297 23.08 -11.06 -0.32
C ASP A 297 22.17 -9.89 0.06
N TRP A 298 21.99 -8.90 -0.81
CA TRP A 298 21.12 -7.76 -0.53
C TRP A 298 19.64 -8.17 -0.46
N LEU A 299 19.19 -9.04 -1.37
CA LEU A 299 17.81 -9.51 -1.39
C LEU A 299 17.49 -10.27 -0.10
N GLN A 300 18.33 -11.25 0.26
CA GLN A 300 18.10 -12.15 1.40
C GLN A 300 18.40 -11.48 2.75
N LYS A 301 19.55 -10.82 2.88
CA LYS A 301 20.08 -10.30 4.16
C LYS A 301 19.72 -8.85 4.42
N THR A 302 19.07 -8.15 3.48
CA THR A 302 18.63 -6.76 3.69
C THR A 302 17.12 -6.67 3.51
N LEU A 303 16.62 -6.81 2.29
CA LEU A 303 15.19 -6.60 2.01
C LEU A 303 14.33 -7.68 2.65
N PHE A 304 14.59 -8.94 2.34
CA PHE A 304 13.76 -10.05 2.81
C PHE A 304 13.89 -10.27 4.32
N GLN A 305 15.08 -10.08 4.90
CA GLN A 305 15.24 -10.10 6.35
C GLN A 305 14.40 -9.01 7.04
N SER A 306 14.27 -7.83 6.42
CA SER A 306 13.44 -6.74 6.94
C SER A 306 11.96 -7.07 6.84
N LEU A 307 11.51 -7.56 5.68
CA LEU A 307 10.14 -8.04 5.43
C LEU A 307 9.74 -9.18 6.37
N SER A 308 10.68 -10.04 6.77
CA SER A 308 10.40 -11.20 7.64
C SER A 308 10.24 -10.82 9.12
N ARG A 309 10.48 -9.57 9.51
CA ARG A 309 10.32 -9.16 10.91
C ARG A 309 8.86 -9.18 11.32
N CYS A 310 8.63 -9.47 12.59
CA CYS A 310 7.36 -9.33 13.29
C CYS A 310 7.64 -9.03 14.77
N LYS A 311 6.58 -8.79 15.54
CA LYS A 311 6.63 -8.60 16.99
C LYS A 311 7.07 -9.85 17.76
N ASN A 312 6.78 -11.05 17.24
CA ASN A 312 7.02 -12.32 17.90
C ASN A 312 8.53 -12.65 17.93
N SER A 313 9.01 -13.28 19.00
CA SER A 313 10.46 -13.48 19.26
C SER A 313 11.13 -14.54 18.38
N SER A 314 10.37 -15.45 17.75
CA SER A 314 10.92 -16.59 16.98
C SER A 314 10.08 -16.99 15.76
N PRO A 315 9.76 -16.07 14.83
CA PRO A 315 9.07 -16.46 13.62
C PRO A 315 9.95 -17.33 12.73
N GLY A 316 9.52 -18.55 12.45
CA GLY A 316 10.06 -19.33 11.34
C GLY A 316 10.12 -18.46 10.08
N ARG A 317 11.14 -18.66 9.26
CA ARG A 317 11.38 -17.79 8.11
C ARG A 317 10.30 -18.05 7.04
N PRO A 318 9.50 -17.04 6.64
CA PRO A 318 8.45 -17.24 5.65
C PRO A 318 9.02 -17.67 4.29
N ARG A 319 8.19 -18.23 3.41
CA ARG A 319 8.55 -18.40 1.99
C ARG A 319 8.54 -17.05 1.29
N PHE A 320 9.52 -16.79 0.43
CA PHE A 320 9.57 -15.55 -0.35
C PHE A 320 9.18 -15.82 -1.81
N LYS A 321 8.11 -15.18 -2.27
CA LYS A 321 7.58 -15.34 -3.63
C LYS A 321 7.54 -13.99 -4.34
N VAL A 322 7.94 -13.95 -5.60
CA VAL A 322 7.93 -12.76 -6.45
C VAL A 322 6.95 -12.98 -7.60
N VAL A 323 5.88 -12.21 -7.64
CA VAL A 323 4.92 -12.20 -8.75
C VAL A 323 5.42 -11.19 -9.79
N PHE A 324 5.76 -11.70 -10.97
CA PHE A 324 6.25 -10.89 -12.10
C PHE A 324 5.76 -11.55 -13.39
N PRO A 325 5.37 -10.79 -14.44
CA PRO A 325 4.85 -11.40 -15.64
C PRO A 325 5.96 -11.92 -16.57
N THR A 326 5.66 -12.99 -17.29
CA THR A 326 6.42 -13.52 -18.43
C THR A 326 6.09 -12.76 -19.72
N ALA A 327 6.85 -13.02 -20.79
CA ALA A 327 6.57 -12.44 -22.10
C ALA A 327 5.21 -12.88 -22.68
N ASP A 328 4.82 -14.13 -22.44
CA ASP A 328 3.51 -14.64 -22.88
C ASP A 328 2.35 -13.95 -22.15
N GLU A 329 2.47 -13.70 -20.85
CA GLU A 329 1.45 -12.99 -20.09
C GLU A 329 1.32 -11.52 -20.52
N ILE A 330 2.43 -10.87 -20.89
CA ILE A 330 2.41 -9.52 -21.47
C ILE A 330 1.77 -9.54 -22.86
N ARG A 331 2.18 -10.46 -23.73
CA ARG A 331 1.66 -10.63 -25.08
C ARG A 331 0.14 -10.85 -25.09
N ARG A 332 -0.39 -11.60 -24.13
CA ARG A 332 -1.83 -11.86 -23.97
C ARG A 332 -2.58 -10.78 -23.17
N SER A 333 -1.91 -9.73 -22.69
CA SER A 333 -2.54 -8.66 -21.90
C SER A 333 -3.47 -7.78 -22.75
N LEU A 334 -4.31 -6.98 -22.08
CA LEU A 334 -5.30 -6.11 -22.72
C LEU A 334 -4.70 -5.15 -23.74
N ASP A 335 -3.48 -4.66 -23.53
CA ASP A 335 -2.77 -3.78 -24.49
C ASP A 335 -1.65 -4.51 -25.26
N GLY A 336 -1.63 -5.85 -25.21
CA GLY A 336 -0.59 -6.66 -25.84
C GLY A 336 0.81 -6.27 -25.35
N TYR A 337 1.80 -6.26 -26.25
CA TYR A 337 3.17 -5.88 -25.87
C TYR A 337 3.32 -4.44 -25.37
N ALA A 338 2.41 -3.53 -25.73
CA ALA A 338 2.48 -2.14 -25.27
C ALA A 338 2.38 -2.03 -23.73
N SER A 339 1.67 -2.96 -23.08
CA SER A 339 1.66 -3.07 -21.61
C SER A 339 3.07 -3.25 -21.02
N GLY A 340 3.92 -4.01 -21.72
CA GLY A 340 5.28 -4.33 -21.29
C GLY A 340 6.23 -3.12 -21.21
N ALA A 341 5.89 -2.00 -21.86
CA ALA A 341 6.71 -0.79 -21.81
C ALA A 341 6.77 -0.14 -20.41
N SER A 342 5.86 -0.50 -19.50
CA SER A 342 5.84 -0.03 -18.10
C SER A 342 6.39 -1.06 -17.11
N ILE A 343 6.96 -2.17 -17.60
CA ILE A 343 7.40 -3.32 -16.79
C ILE A 343 8.84 -3.64 -17.16
N HIS A 344 9.73 -3.69 -16.16
CA HIS A 344 11.17 -3.67 -16.41
C HIS A 344 11.95 -4.69 -15.58
N THR A 345 12.61 -5.61 -16.26
CA THR A 345 13.74 -6.37 -15.70
C THR A 345 14.83 -6.46 -16.76
N LYS A 346 16.03 -6.88 -16.35
CA LYS A 346 17.16 -7.08 -17.27
C LYS A 346 17.85 -8.39 -16.92
N ILE A 347 18.21 -9.15 -17.94
CA ILE A 347 18.86 -10.47 -17.79
C ILE A 347 20.13 -10.61 -18.65
N GLN A 348 20.51 -9.58 -19.41
CA GLN A 348 21.49 -9.72 -20.49
C GLN A 348 22.96 -9.60 -20.05
N SER A 349 23.27 -8.82 -19.01
CA SER A 349 24.65 -8.72 -18.52
C SER A 349 25.05 -9.95 -17.69
N SER A 350 26.35 -10.24 -17.56
CA SER A 350 26.81 -11.38 -16.77
C SER A 350 26.36 -11.33 -15.29
N GLN A 351 26.22 -10.12 -14.74
CA GLN A 351 25.68 -9.94 -13.38
C GLN A 351 24.18 -10.25 -13.32
N GLN A 352 23.43 -9.87 -14.36
CA GLN A 352 21.99 -10.08 -14.47
C GLN A 352 21.65 -11.55 -14.74
N ALA A 353 22.47 -12.26 -15.51
CA ALA A 353 22.33 -13.70 -15.71
C ALA A 353 22.47 -14.47 -14.38
N LYS A 354 23.49 -14.16 -13.57
CA LYS A 354 23.65 -14.72 -12.22
C LYS A 354 22.51 -14.31 -11.28
N GLN A 355 21.97 -13.11 -11.46
CA GLN A 355 20.79 -12.67 -10.73
C GLN A 355 19.55 -13.49 -11.08
N LEU A 356 19.35 -13.80 -12.37
CA LEU A 356 18.25 -14.64 -12.80
C LEU A 356 18.31 -16.03 -12.17
N GLU A 357 19.51 -16.62 -11.99
CA GLU A 357 19.67 -17.93 -11.35
C GLU A 357 19.05 -18.00 -9.94
N TYR A 358 19.31 -17.00 -9.07
CA TYR A 358 18.73 -16.99 -7.72
C TYR A 358 17.31 -16.41 -7.66
N LEU A 359 16.87 -15.64 -8.66
CA LEU A 359 15.49 -15.14 -8.73
C LEU A 359 14.50 -16.16 -9.30
N ARG A 360 14.94 -17.01 -10.23
CA ARG A 360 14.09 -18.01 -10.89
C ARG A 360 13.27 -18.87 -9.91
N PRO A 361 13.81 -19.42 -8.81
CA PRO A 361 13.00 -20.19 -7.87
C PRO A 361 11.95 -19.36 -7.11
N LEU A 362 12.08 -18.03 -7.12
CA LEU A 362 11.16 -17.12 -6.44
C LEU A 362 10.03 -16.66 -7.38
N PHE A 363 10.17 -16.76 -8.70
CA PHE A 363 9.20 -16.24 -9.66
C PHE A 363 7.91 -17.04 -9.72
N HIS A 364 6.81 -16.30 -9.72
CA HIS A 364 5.44 -16.79 -9.86
C HIS A 364 4.71 -15.95 -10.91
N HIS A 365 3.77 -16.60 -11.60
CA HIS A 365 2.97 -16.02 -12.67
C HIS A 365 2.03 -14.94 -12.16
N TRP A 366 1.80 -13.92 -12.98
CA TRP A 366 0.80 -12.87 -12.73
C TRP A 366 -0.62 -13.37 -13.03
N ALA A 367 -0.79 -13.94 -14.22
CA ALA A 367 -2.06 -14.43 -14.75
C ALA A 367 -2.44 -15.81 -14.22
N ASN A 368 -1.45 -16.59 -13.76
CA ASN A 368 -1.66 -17.88 -13.12
C ASN A 368 -2.33 -18.93 -14.05
N ASP A 369 -2.04 -18.87 -15.35
CA ASP A 369 -2.62 -19.73 -16.37
C ASP A 369 -1.60 -20.24 -17.39
N SER A 370 -0.34 -20.41 -16.98
CA SER A 370 0.69 -21.01 -17.83
C SER A 370 0.51 -22.54 -17.89
N PRO A 371 0.25 -23.12 -19.07
CA PRO A 371 0.04 -24.56 -19.23
C PRO A 371 1.32 -25.39 -19.03
N SER A 372 2.50 -24.75 -19.11
CA SER A 372 3.80 -25.42 -19.02
C SER A 372 4.45 -25.30 -17.64
N SER A 373 3.76 -24.67 -16.69
CA SER A 373 4.29 -24.35 -15.37
C SER A 373 3.92 -25.39 -14.31
N VAL A 374 4.39 -25.20 -13.07
CA VAL A 374 4.14 -26.16 -11.99
C VAL A 374 2.63 -26.19 -11.70
N GLU A 375 1.99 -27.33 -11.94
CA GLU A 375 0.56 -27.52 -11.68
C GLU A 375 0.23 -27.17 -10.22
N LEU A 376 -0.87 -26.46 -10.04
CA LEU A 376 -1.42 -26.26 -8.70
C LEU A 376 -1.94 -27.60 -8.17
N PRO A 377 -1.93 -27.83 -6.85
CA PRO A 377 -2.55 -29.01 -6.26
C PRO A 377 -3.99 -29.20 -6.77
N ASN A 378 -4.40 -30.44 -7.05
CA ASN A 378 -5.71 -30.76 -7.65
C ASN A 378 -6.91 -30.30 -6.79
N ASP A 379 -6.68 -30.07 -5.50
CA ASP A 379 -7.65 -29.60 -4.50
C ASP A 379 -7.57 -28.09 -4.22
N ALA A 380 -6.66 -27.36 -4.89
CA ALA A 380 -6.51 -25.93 -4.70
C ALA A 380 -7.72 -25.15 -5.26
N LEU A 381 -8.47 -24.50 -4.37
CA LEU A 381 -9.50 -23.54 -4.77
C LEU A 381 -8.83 -22.28 -5.34
N LEU A 382 -8.94 -22.08 -6.65
CA LEU A 382 -8.43 -20.88 -7.30
C LEU A 382 -9.29 -19.66 -6.96
N GLN A 383 -8.70 -18.70 -6.25
CA GLN A 383 -9.28 -17.38 -6.01
C GLN A 383 -8.76 -16.41 -7.06
N GLU A 384 -9.66 -15.88 -7.89
CA GLU A 384 -9.27 -15.04 -9.03
C GLU A 384 -9.25 -13.55 -8.67
N GLY A 385 -8.09 -12.88 -8.79
CA GLY A 385 -7.98 -11.43 -8.57
C GLY A 385 -8.77 -10.57 -9.58
N GLY A 386 -9.21 -11.17 -10.69
CA GLY A 386 -9.99 -10.51 -11.75
C GLY A 386 -9.14 -9.65 -12.69
N ARG A 387 -7.80 -9.70 -12.59
CA ARG A 387 -6.87 -8.81 -13.31
C ARG A 387 -5.82 -9.52 -14.16
N LYS A 388 -6.00 -10.83 -14.43
CA LYS A 388 -5.00 -11.67 -15.12
C LYS A 388 -4.56 -11.16 -16.51
N ARG A 389 -5.37 -10.35 -17.20
CA ARG A 389 -5.04 -9.72 -18.49
C ARG A 389 -4.72 -8.22 -18.40
N ALA A 390 -4.87 -7.61 -17.24
CA ALA A 390 -4.43 -6.25 -17.00
C ALA A 390 -3.02 -6.27 -16.43
N ALA A 391 -2.04 -5.83 -17.22
CA ALA A 391 -0.63 -5.90 -16.83
C ALA A 391 -0.38 -5.16 -15.50
N PRO A 392 0.45 -5.72 -14.59
CA PRO A 392 0.61 -5.16 -13.27
C PRO A 392 1.55 -3.96 -13.28
N HIS A 393 1.05 -2.79 -12.89
CA HIS A 393 1.90 -1.65 -12.51
C HIS A 393 1.87 -1.39 -11.00
N ILE A 394 0.91 -1.95 -10.27
CA ILE A 394 0.86 -2.01 -8.81
C ILE A 394 2.14 -2.61 -8.22
N LYS A 395 2.44 -2.27 -6.96
CA LYS A 395 3.47 -2.95 -6.16
C LYS A 395 2.88 -3.25 -4.80
N THR A 396 2.81 -4.55 -4.46
CA THR A 396 2.32 -5.01 -3.17
C THR A 396 3.30 -5.96 -2.51
N TYR A 397 3.49 -5.82 -1.20
CA TYR A 397 4.20 -6.78 -0.37
C TYR A 397 3.20 -7.28 0.68
N ILE A 398 2.91 -8.58 0.69
CA ILE A 398 1.85 -9.14 1.54
C ILE A 398 2.38 -10.38 2.25
N ARG A 399 2.25 -10.41 3.58
CA ARG A 399 2.53 -11.61 4.37
C ARG A 399 1.24 -12.31 4.73
N SER A 400 1.11 -13.56 4.30
CA SER A 400 -0.04 -14.41 4.60
C SER A 400 0.39 -15.76 5.18
N ASN A 401 -0.54 -16.41 5.87
CA ASN A 401 -0.50 -17.81 6.24
C ASN A 401 -1.72 -18.52 5.62
N GLU A 402 -1.96 -19.79 5.94
CA GLU A 402 -3.08 -20.57 5.37
C GLU A 402 -4.47 -19.95 5.62
N SER A 403 -4.62 -19.23 6.74
CA SER A 403 -5.94 -18.82 7.24
C SER A 403 -6.15 -17.30 7.30
N SER A 404 -5.08 -16.51 7.19
CA SER A 404 -5.15 -15.05 7.34
C SER A 404 -3.95 -14.34 6.72
N ILE A 405 -4.08 -13.02 6.63
CA ILE A 405 -3.03 -12.08 6.25
C ILE A 405 -2.53 -11.39 7.53
N ASP A 406 -1.22 -11.38 7.73
CA ASP A 406 -0.59 -10.72 8.87
C ASP A 406 -0.48 -9.20 8.60
N TRP A 407 -0.07 -8.82 7.39
CA TRP A 407 0.03 -7.43 6.94
C TRP A 407 0.09 -7.32 5.41
N GLY A 408 -0.25 -6.12 4.94
CA GLY A 408 -0.14 -5.74 3.53
C GLY A 408 0.48 -4.36 3.38
N LEU A 409 1.34 -4.21 2.38
CA LEU A 409 1.95 -2.95 1.97
C LEU A 409 1.60 -2.65 0.51
N LEU A 410 1.00 -1.48 0.28
CA LEU A 410 0.84 -0.89 -1.05
C LEU A 410 1.85 0.25 -1.21
N THR A 411 2.69 0.23 -2.24
CA THR A 411 3.78 1.21 -2.38
C THR A 411 4.12 1.50 -3.84
N SER A 412 4.87 2.59 -4.08
CA SER A 412 5.56 2.82 -5.34
C SER A 412 6.85 2.00 -5.48
N ALA A 413 7.44 1.52 -4.37
CA ALA A 413 8.75 0.88 -4.35
C ALA A 413 8.78 -0.48 -5.05
N ASN A 414 9.61 -0.56 -6.09
CA ASN A 414 9.98 -1.80 -6.77
C ASN A 414 11.11 -2.54 -6.02
N ILE A 415 11.48 -3.77 -6.43
CA ILE A 415 12.65 -4.46 -5.88
C ILE A 415 13.93 -3.81 -6.42
N SER A 416 14.46 -2.84 -5.69
CA SER A 416 15.70 -2.15 -6.03
C SER A 416 16.40 -1.56 -4.80
N LYS A 417 17.73 -1.42 -4.89
CA LYS A 417 18.54 -0.70 -3.88
C LYS A 417 18.24 0.79 -3.87
N GLN A 418 17.85 1.34 -5.02
CA GLN A 418 17.54 2.75 -5.20
C GLN A 418 16.28 3.14 -4.42
N ALA A 419 15.26 2.28 -4.45
CA ALA A 419 14.01 2.45 -3.73
C ALA A 419 14.20 2.15 -2.23
N TRP A 420 14.61 0.92 -1.90
CA TRP A 420 14.61 0.44 -0.51
C TRP A 420 15.84 0.84 0.31
N GLY A 421 16.93 1.22 -0.36
CA GLY A 421 18.23 1.49 0.25
C GLY A 421 19.23 0.35 0.11
N GLU A 422 20.51 0.71 0.08
CA GLU A 422 21.63 -0.23 0.09
C GLU A 422 21.70 -1.01 1.42
N ALA A 423 22.54 -2.05 1.49
CA ALA A 423 22.83 -2.68 2.77
C ALA A 423 23.53 -1.67 3.70
N ALA A 424 23.17 -1.67 4.99
CA ALA A 424 23.83 -0.79 5.94
C ALA A 424 25.33 -1.12 6.05
N ARG A 425 26.16 -0.08 6.09
CA ARG A 425 27.57 -0.19 6.49
C ARG A 425 27.67 -0.62 7.96
N PRO A 426 28.83 -1.10 8.43
CA PRO A 426 29.04 -1.38 9.85
C PRO A 426 28.73 -0.19 10.79
N THR A 427 28.85 1.04 10.26
CA THR A 427 28.50 2.28 10.97
C THR A 427 26.99 2.50 11.13
N GLY A 428 26.13 1.67 10.53
CA GLY A 428 24.68 1.88 10.46
C GLY A 428 24.22 2.74 9.29
N GLU A 429 25.14 3.41 8.57
CA GLU A 429 24.80 4.24 7.41
C GLU A 429 24.27 3.40 6.24
N MET A 430 23.14 3.82 5.69
CA MET A 430 22.52 3.30 4.48
C MET A 430 22.27 4.44 3.49
N ARG A 431 22.48 4.19 2.20
CA ARG A 431 22.16 5.13 1.12
C ARG A 431 20.87 4.73 0.40
N ILE A 432 19.99 5.70 0.19
CA ILE A 432 18.76 5.60 -0.63
C ILE A 432 18.89 6.58 -1.80
N ALA A 433 18.45 6.21 -3.00
CA ALA A 433 18.59 7.06 -4.17
C ALA A 433 17.28 7.71 -4.65
N SER A 434 16.12 7.11 -4.34
CA SER A 434 14.83 7.50 -4.91
C SER A 434 13.84 7.98 -3.85
N TYR A 435 12.90 8.82 -4.29
CA TYR A 435 11.69 9.08 -3.53
C TYR A 435 10.68 7.97 -3.79
N GLU A 436 10.19 7.35 -2.73
CA GLU A 436 9.13 6.35 -2.77
C GLU A 436 8.14 6.61 -1.63
N ILE A 437 6.91 6.14 -1.77
CA ILE A 437 5.87 6.26 -0.75
C ILE A 437 4.94 5.06 -0.77
N GLY A 438 4.37 4.72 0.39
CA GLY A 438 3.50 3.56 0.55
C GLY A 438 2.85 3.52 1.93
N VAL A 439 1.87 2.64 2.06
CA VAL A 439 1.11 2.42 3.30
C VAL A 439 1.14 0.96 3.71
N LEU A 440 1.53 0.73 4.95
CA LEU A 440 1.49 -0.57 5.62
C LEU A 440 0.25 -0.64 6.52
N VAL A 441 -0.49 -1.74 6.41
CA VAL A 441 -1.70 -2.03 7.19
C VAL A 441 -1.66 -3.45 7.73
N TRP A 442 -2.28 -3.67 8.89
CA TRP A 442 -2.43 -4.98 9.53
C TRP A 442 -3.77 -5.03 10.29
N PRO A 443 -4.27 -6.21 10.69
CA PRO A 443 -5.65 -6.37 11.20
C PRO A 443 -5.96 -5.47 12.41
N GLU A 444 -5.13 -5.54 13.45
CA GLU A 444 -5.35 -4.82 14.73
C GLU A 444 -5.42 -3.30 14.56
N LEU A 445 -4.77 -2.77 13.52
CA LEU A 445 -4.79 -1.34 13.22
C LEU A 445 -6.17 -0.89 12.71
N LEU A 446 -6.82 -1.73 11.91
CA LEU A 446 -8.07 -1.42 11.24
C LEU A 446 -9.25 -1.68 12.18
N GLU A 447 -9.22 -2.83 12.86
CA GLU A 447 -10.18 -3.20 13.90
C GLU A 447 -9.51 -4.06 14.98
N PRO A 448 -9.49 -3.62 16.25
CA PRO A 448 -8.88 -4.38 17.33
C PRO A 448 -9.53 -5.77 17.51
N GLY A 449 -8.69 -6.81 17.54
CA GLY A 449 -9.16 -8.20 17.66
C GLY A 449 -9.77 -8.76 16.37
N SER A 450 -9.53 -8.14 15.21
CA SER A 450 -9.91 -8.69 13.91
C SER A 450 -8.84 -9.63 13.33
N ILE A 451 -9.24 -10.40 12.32
CA ILE A 451 -8.34 -11.05 11.37
C ILE A 451 -8.42 -10.33 10.03
N MET A 452 -7.35 -10.42 9.23
CA MET A 452 -7.38 -9.95 7.85
C MET A 452 -7.37 -11.15 6.89
N VAL A 453 -8.15 -11.08 5.83
CA VAL A 453 -8.30 -12.14 4.83
C VAL A 453 -8.23 -11.55 3.42
N GLY A 454 -7.76 -12.34 2.45
CA GLY A 454 -7.69 -11.89 1.06
C GLY A 454 -9.10 -11.74 0.46
N THR A 455 -9.32 -10.68 -0.30
CA THR A 455 -10.56 -10.48 -1.06
C THR A 455 -10.24 -10.36 -2.55
N PHE A 456 -11.17 -10.86 -3.36
CA PHE A 456 -10.97 -11.08 -4.79
C PHE A 456 -12.17 -10.53 -5.53
N LYS A 457 -11.95 -9.72 -6.58
CA LYS A 457 -12.99 -9.02 -7.36
C LYS A 457 -13.89 -8.04 -6.57
N THR A 458 -13.89 -8.07 -5.23
CA THR A 458 -14.62 -7.18 -4.31
C THR A 458 -13.71 -6.74 -3.16
N ASP A 459 -14.01 -5.61 -2.52
CA ASP A 459 -13.23 -5.13 -1.36
C ASP A 459 -13.75 -5.68 -0.03
N LEU A 460 -14.98 -6.23 -0.02
CA LEU A 460 -15.53 -6.93 1.14
C LEU A 460 -15.05 -8.39 1.19
N PRO A 461 -14.74 -8.92 2.38
CA PRO A 461 -14.54 -10.35 2.57
C PRO A 461 -15.84 -11.12 2.27
N GLU A 462 -15.70 -12.34 1.73
CA GLU A 462 -16.83 -13.26 1.64
C GLU A 462 -16.96 -14.00 2.97
N ILE A 463 -18.15 -14.04 3.57
CA ILE A 463 -18.39 -14.79 4.82
C ILE A 463 -18.12 -16.27 4.54
N THR A 464 -16.93 -16.75 4.86
CA THR A 464 -16.72 -18.17 5.05
C THR A 464 -17.41 -18.57 6.35
N GLN A 465 -18.57 -19.22 6.25
CA GLN A 465 -19.12 -19.97 7.38
C GLN A 465 -18.05 -21.00 7.77
N ARG A 466 -17.25 -20.72 8.80
CA ARG A 466 -16.31 -21.71 9.34
C ARG A 466 -17.13 -22.77 10.06
N PRO A 467 -17.20 -24.02 9.57
CA PRO A 467 -17.76 -25.09 10.36
C PRO A 467 -16.75 -25.44 11.46
N ASP A 468 -17.23 -25.59 12.69
CA ASP A 468 -16.59 -26.37 13.74
C ASP A 468 -15.32 -25.84 14.44
N GLN A 469 -15.26 -24.54 14.77
CA GLN A 469 -14.41 -24.10 15.90
C GLN A 469 -15.18 -23.20 16.86
N GLU A 470 -15.16 -23.57 18.14
CA GLU A 470 -15.84 -22.88 19.24
C GLU A 470 -15.60 -21.36 19.21
N GLU A 471 -16.73 -20.66 19.17
CA GLU A 471 -16.99 -19.22 19.16
C GLU A 471 -15.88 -18.28 19.68
N VAL A 472 -15.16 -17.68 18.72
CA VAL A 472 -14.88 -16.24 18.78
C VAL A 472 -15.26 -15.64 17.43
N TYR A 473 -16.37 -14.91 17.38
CA TYR A 473 -16.78 -14.11 16.22
C TYR A 473 -15.79 -12.95 16.03
N LEU A 474 -14.62 -13.22 15.46
CA LEU A 474 -13.63 -12.19 15.13
C LEU A 474 -14.17 -11.39 13.93
N SER A 475 -14.06 -10.06 13.99
CA SER A 475 -14.31 -9.21 12.82
C SER A 475 -13.31 -9.57 11.71
N GLU A 476 -13.74 -9.53 10.46
CA GLU A 476 -12.90 -9.83 9.31
C GLU A 476 -12.64 -8.57 8.51
N VAL A 477 -11.37 -8.28 8.27
CA VAL A 477 -10.91 -7.19 7.43
C VAL A 477 -10.47 -7.74 6.08
N GLY A 478 -11.07 -7.26 5.00
CA GLY A 478 -10.63 -7.62 3.65
C GLY A 478 -9.26 -7.02 3.33
N LEU A 479 -8.49 -7.70 2.48
CA LEU A 479 -7.36 -7.12 1.76
C LEU A 479 -7.46 -7.48 0.28
N ARG A 480 -7.69 -6.49 -0.57
CA ARG A 480 -7.88 -6.70 -2.01
C ARG A 480 -6.58 -7.19 -2.63
N ILE A 481 -6.57 -8.45 -3.06
CA ILE A 481 -5.42 -9.11 -3.72
C ILE A 481 -5.57 -8.96 -5.24
N PRO A 482 -4.57 -8.41 -5.96
CA PRO A 482 -4.72 -8.10 -7.39
C PRO A 482 -4.37 -9.27 -8.32
N TYR A 483 -3.83 -10.37 -7.79
CA TYR A 483 -3.43 -11.57 -8.53
C TYR A 483 -4.18 -12.80 -8.02
N ASN A 484 -4.12 -13.89 -8.77
CA ASN A 484 -4.77 -15.14 -8.38
C ASN A 484 -4.01 -15.83 -7.23
N THR A 485 -4.74 -16.57 -6.39
CA THR A 485 -4.14 -17.44 -5.36
C THR A 485 -4.78 -18.83 -5.38
N PRO A 486 -4.03 -19.91 -5.06
CA PRO A 486 -2.60 -19.92 -4.77
C PRO A 486 -1.75 -19.57 -6.00
N LEU A 487 -0.57 -19.00 -5.74
CA LEU A 487 0.37 -18.59 -6.79
C LEU A 487 0.98 -19.81 -7.50
N GLN A 488 1.00 -19.77 -8.83
CA GLN A 488 1.62 -20.73 -9.73
C GLN A 488 3.07 -20.31 -9.97
N ARG A 489 4.00 -21.21 -9.67
CA ARG A 489 5.43 -20.96 -9.85
C ARG A 489 5.82 -21.08 -11.32
N TYR A 490 6.79 -20.28 -11.75
CA TYR A 490 7.42 -20.45 -13.06
C TYR A 490 7.96 -21.88 -13.26
N ALA A 491 7.96 -22.35 -14.51
CA ALA A 491 8.73 -23.50 -14.96
C ALA A 491 10.24 -23.25 -14.82
N SER A 492 11.04 -24.30 -14.97
CA SER A 492 12.50 -24.25 -14.81
C SER A 492 13.24 -23.48 -15.92
N ASP A 493 12.60 -23.32 -17.08
CA ASP A 493 13.12 -22.63 -18.27
C ASP A 493 12.45 -21.28 -18.55
N GLU A 494 11.32 -20.99 -17.89
CA GLU A 494 10.64 -19.69 -18.00
C GLU A 494 11.53 -18.54 -17.50
N ILE A 495 11.41 -17.40 -18.19
CA ILE A 495 12.08 -16.14 -17.85
C ILE A 495 11.06 -15.01 -17.71
N PRO A 496 11.34 -14.01 -16.86
CA PRO A 496 10.45 -12.86 -16.72
C PRO A 496 10.44 -12.02 -18.01
N TRP A 497 9.41 -11.21 -18.19
CA TRP A 497 9.34 -10.22 -19.26
C TRP A 497 10.55 -9.27 -19.23
N VAL A 498 11.23 -9.12 -20.38
CA VAL A 498 12.36 -8.21 -20.57
C VAL A 498 12.06 -7.28 -21.74
N ALA A 499 11.73 -6.02 -21.44
CA ALA A 499 11.35 -5.01 -22.44
C ALA A 499 12.46 -4.66 -23.46
N SER A 500 13.70 -5.02 -23.19
CA SER A 500 14.83 -4.79 -24.12
C SER A 500 15.20 -6.01 -24.97
N MET A 501 14.44 -7.10 -24.87
CA MET A 501 14.58 -8.27 -25.73
C MET A 501 13.48 -8.21 -26.79
N SER A 502 13.78 -8.66 -28.00
CA SER A 502 12.79 -8.77 -29.06
C SER A 502 11.95 -10.05 -28.88
N HIS A 503 10.65 -9.94 -29.11
CA HIS A 503 9.67 -11.03 -29.05
C HIS A 503 8.93 -11.08 -30.39
N THR A 504 9.14 -12.16 -31.14
CA THR A 504 8.68 -12.29 -32.53
C THR A 504 7.31 -12.95 -32.67
N GLU A 505 6.80 -13.58 -31.61
CA GLU A 505 5.44 -14.11 -31.60
C GLU A 505 4.45 -12.95 -31.50
N PRO A 506 3.50 -12.78 -32.43
CA PRO A 506 2.57 -11.66 -32.36
C PRO A 506 1.66 -11.71 -31.12
N ASP A 507 1.32 -10.53 -30.61
CA ASP A 507 0.21 -10.37 -29.68
C ASP A 507 -1.14 -10.49 -30.37
N TRP A 508 -2.22 -10.36 -29.60
CA TRP A 508 -3.58 -10.48 -30.12
C TRP A 508 -3.93 -9.38 -31.15
N ALA A 509 -3.18 -8.28 -31.19
CA ALA A 509 -3.31 -7.19 -32.15
C ALA A 509 -2.35 -7.34 -33.34
N GLY A 510 -1.68 -8.48 -33.47
CA GLY A 510 -0.73 -8.77 -34.54
C GLY A 510 0.59 -8.01 -34.42
N GLN A 511 0.90 -7.40 -33.27
CA GLN A 511 2.15 -6.68 -33.05
C GLN A 511 3.21 -7.59 -32.46
N CYS A 512 4.45 -7.40 -32.91
CA CYS A 512 5.64 -7.97 -32.27
C CYS A 512 6.31 -6.89 -31.42
N TRP A 513 7.23 -7.29 -30.53
CA TRP A 513 8.03 -6.36 -29.74
C TRP A 513 9.49 -6.40 -30.17
N SER A 514 10.11 -5.25 -30.43
CA SER A 514 11.49 -5.16 -30.93
C SER A 514 12.38 -4.34 -30.03
#